data_AF-A0AA39I8F6-F1
#
_entry.id   AF-A0AA39I8F6-F1
#
_cell.length_a   1.000
_cell.length_b   1.000
_cell.length_c   1.000
_cell.angle_alpha   90.00
_cell.angle_beta   90.00
_cell.angle_gamma   90.00
#
_symmetry.space_group_name_H-M   'P 1'
#
loop_
_entity.id
_entity.type
_entity.pdbx_description
1 polymer ?
#
loop_
_entity_poly.entity_id
_entity_poly.type
_entity_poly.pdbx_seq_one_letter_code
_entity_poly.pdbx_strand_id
1 'polypeptide(L)'
;MDTVPYIFIDRVVELFDSPTLTSSLASRLKKGTWRSVIRLHRRNRHYYNLEVRLRDSNVDCFVYFYTYDDDEVEDGRNLSYQYITHVADLDRRFSRIREIAVCSDTESRTPLLTFRQDEMEKVLKFMFPFYVYGNANHYSLFEPLIETQFLECAFGKMYFTILALDYSAEAENILKEHIDNFPYLHVVHLGESWPDTILPHMKKYVFQKEKSLTARFGLLMLSGDEIEEIVEFWKENYEYQFTLSYIPHPDDEQRFFHQMIPYISEEHDEEDDEIGYEKGTHYLLNVQRKHVVVHLIADDEKSTVLEFMRCCCATDEEKCEIKEMYPKFHRF
;
A
#
# COMPACT_ATOMS: atom_id res chain seq x y z
N MET A 1 -23.09 21.45 -19.80
CA MET A 1 -22.13 20.96 -18.79
C MET A 1 -21.50 22.10 -18.01
N ASP A 2 -21.86 23.36 -18.30
CA ASP A 2 -21.22 24.57 -17.77
C ASP A 2 -21.61 24.93 -16.33
N THR A 3 -22.47 24.14 -15.69
CA THR A 3 -22.97 24.37 -14.33
C THR A 3 -22.47 23.34 -13.31
N VAL A 4 -21.77 22.29 -13.76
CA VAL A 4 -21.18 21.30 -12.84
C VAL A 4 -19.84 21.84 -12.37
N PRO A 5 -19.62 22.07 -11.06
CA PRO A 5 -18.35 22.53 -10.56
C PRO A 5 -17.22 21.61 -11.04
N TYR A 6 -16.13 22.16 -11.57
CA TYR A 6 -15.00 21.34 -12.04
C TYR A 6 -14.50 20.37 -10.96
N ILE A 7 -14.59 20.78 -9.69
CA ILE A 7 -14.29 19.96 -8.51
C ILE A 7 -15.11 18.65 -8.51
N PHE A 8 -16.39 18.69 -8.88
CA PHE A 8 -17.22 17.49 -8.95
C PHE A 8 -16.72 16.57 -10.07
N ILE A 9 -16.41 17.12 -11.25
CA ILE A 9 -15.87 16.34 -12.37
C ILE A 9 -14.53 15.72 -11.97
N ASP A 10 -13.66 16.48 -11.32
CA ASP A 10 -12.36 16.00 -10.85
C ASP A 10 -12.49 14.87 -9.83
N ARG A 11 -13.39 14.99 -8.84
CA ARG A 11 -13.69 13.93 -7.87
C ARG A 11 -14.28 12.69 -8.51
N VAL A 12 -15.21 12.87 -9.45
CA VAL A 12 -15.82 11.76 -10.20
C VAL A 12 -14.77 11.03 -11.03
N VAL A 13 -13.88 11.77 -11.71
CA VAL A 13 -12.77 11.16 -12.44
C VAL A 13 -11.73 10.53 -11.50
N GLU A 14 -11.43 11.11 -10.34
CA GLU A 14 -10.57 10.50 -9.30
C GLU A 14 -11.10 9.15 -8.86
N LEU A 15 -12.41 9.05 -8.60
CA LEU A 15 -13.03 7.77 -8.30
C LEU A 15 -12.81 6.76 -9.44
N PHE A 16 -12.91 7.19 -10.71
CA PHE A 16 -12.65 6.34 -11.89
C PHE A 16 -11.19 5.99 -12.14
N ASP A 17 -10.26 6.74 -11.58
CA ASP A 17 -8.83 6.49 -11.65
C ASP A 17 -8.32 5.62 -10.51
N SER A 18 -9.10 5.52 -9.43
CA SER A 18 -8.78 4.64 -8.32
C SER A 18 -8.85 3.17 -8.73
N PRO A 19 -7.86 2.34 -8.35
CA PRO A 19 -7.95 0.88 -8.46
C PRO A 19 -9.19 0.30 -7.76
N THR A 20 -9.73 1.04 -6.79
CA THR A 20 -10.78 0.58 -5.88
C THR A 20 -12.19 0.60 -6.47
N LEU A 21 -12.41 1.14 -7.67
CA LEU A 21 -13.71 1.00 -8.31
C LEU A 21 -13.86 -0.38 -8.92
N THR A 22 -14.94 -1.05 -8.52
CA THR A 22 -15.32 -2.36 -9.02
C THR A 22 -15.22 -2.39 -10.55
N SER A 23 -14.56 -3.42 -11.05
CA SER A 23 -14.29 -3.63 -12.48
C SER A 23 -15.56 -3.50 -13.33
N SER A 24 -16.73 -3.80 -12.78
CA SER A 24 -18.04 -3.66 -13.42
C SER A 24 -18.49 -2.20 -13.63
N LEU A 25 -18.31 -1.29 -12.65
CA LEU A 25 -18.64 0.13 -12.83
C LEU A 25 -17.61 0.81 -13.72
N ALA A 26 -16.33 0.53 -13.48
CA ALA A 26 -15.23 1.04 -14.31
C ALA A 26 -15.39 0.61 -15.78
N SER A 27 -15.73 -0.66 -16.06
CA SER A 27 -15.92 -1.15 -17.43
C SER A 27 -17.11 -0.52 -18.15
N ARG A 28 -18.22 -0.24 -17.43
CA ARG A 28 -19.38 0.47 -18.01
C ARG A 28 -19.04 1.91 -18.37
N LEU A 29 -18.23 2.58 -17.56
CA LEU A 29 -17.88 3.99 -17.75
C LEU A 29 -16.68 4.21 -18.67
N LYS A 30 -15.85 3.18 -18.85
CA LYS A 30 -14.84 3.10 -19.94
C LYS A 30 -15.49 3.05 -21.33
N LYS A 31 -16.82 2.95 -21.44
CA LYS A 31 -17.56 3.01 -22.71
C LYS A 31 -18.26 4.37 -22.88
N GLY A 32 -18.34 4.85 -24.13
CA GLY A 32 -19.05 6.09 -24.47
C GLY A 32 -18.30 7.39 -24.11
N THR A 33 -19.04 8.46 -23.87
CA THR A 33 -18.52 9.83 -23.71
C THR A 33 -17.59 10.00 -22.49
N TRP A 34 -17.83 9.24 -21.41
CA TRP A 34 -17.00 9.26 -20.21
C TRP A 34 -15.57 8.79 -20.47
N ARG A 35 -15.35 7.87 -21.42
CA ARG A 35 -14.01 7.44 -21.82
C ARG A 35 -13.15 8.62 -22.28
N SER A 36 -13.72 9.51 -23.10
CA SER A 36 -13.01 10.68 -23.60
C SER A 36 -12.70 11.68 -22.49
N VAL A 37 -13.64 11.89 -21.56
CA VAL A 37 -13.47 12.77 -20.40
C VAL A 37 -12.38 12.23 -19.46
N ILE A 38 -12.45 10.95 -19.10
CA ILE A 38 -11.45 10.29 -18.24
C ILE A 38 -10.07 10.33 -18.92
N ARG A 39 -9.99 9.98 -20.22
CA ARG A 39 -8.72 10.03 -20.97
C ARG A 39 -8.14 11.44 -21.03
N LEU A 40 -8.97 12.45 -21.24
CA LEU A 40 -8.54 13.86 -21.25
C LEU A 40 -7.99 14.27 -19.88
N HIS A 41 -8.71 13.95 -18.80
CA HIS A 41 -8.25 14.24 -17.45
C HIS A 41 -6.96 13.50 -17.12
N ARG A 42 -6.85 12.19 -17.41
CA ARG A 42 -5.62 11.41 -17.20
C ARG A 42 -4.43 11.99 -17.94
N ARG A 43 -4.62 12.38 -19.21
CA ARG A 43 -3.56 12.95 -20.04
C ARG A 43 -3.06 14.30 -19.53
N ASN A 44 -3.94 15.07 -18.90
CA ASN A 44 -3.59 16.39 -18.36
C ASN A 44 -3.13 16.34 -16.90
N ARG A 45 -3.38 15.22 -16.19
CA ARG A 45 -2.99 15.05 -14.79
C ARG A 45 -1.50 14.85 -14.65
N HIS A 46 -0.95 15.54 -13.66
CA HIS A 46 0.43 15.40 -13.24
C HIS A 46 0.43 14.87 -11.81
N TYR A 47 1.05 13.72 -11.61
CA TYR A 47 1.21 13.13 -10.29
C TYR A 47 2.58 13.49 -9.73
N TYR A 48 2.61 13.81 -8.45
CA TYR A 48 3.79 14.22 -7.70
C TYR A 48 3.95 13.30 -6.51
N ASN A 49 5.20 13.00 -6.21
CA ASN A 49 5.57 12.42 -4.94
C ASN A 49 6.18 13.54 -4.09
N LEU A 50 5.72 13.61 -2.87
CA LEU A 50 6.21 14.53 -1.87
C LEU A 50 7.09 13.75 -0.92
N GLU A 51 8.28 14.27 -0.65
CA GLU A 51 9.15 13.77 0.40
C GLU A 51 9.38 14.87 1.43
N VAL A 52 9.15 14.55 2.69
CA VAL A 52 9.34 15.45 3.83
C VAL A 52 10.50 14.92 4.66
N ARG A 53 11.54 15.73 4.85
CA ARG A 53 12.75 15.37 5.60
C ARG A 53 13.00 16.30 6.77
N LEU A 54 13.72 15.81 7.79
CA LEU A 54 14.31 16.65 8.84
C LEU A 54 15.75 16.96 8.48
N ARG A 55 16.14 18.22 8.62
CA ARG A 55 17.55 18.62 8.59
C ARG A 55 17.81 19.70 9.62
N ASP A 56 18.66 19.41 10.60
CA ASP A 56 19.13 20.39 11.59
C ASP A 56 18.00 21.25 12.21
N SER A 57 16.91 20.60 12.65
CA SER A 57 15.69 21.23 13.18
C SER A 57 14.80 21.99 12.18
N ASN A 58 15.11 21.95 10.89
CA ASN A 58 14.23 22.38 9.82
C ASN A 58 13.53 21.19 9.17
N VAL A 59 12.34 21.44 8.64
CA VAL A 59 11.60 20.50 7.81
C VAL A 59 11.82 20.91 6.37
N ASP A 60 12.61 20.11 5.67
CA ASP A 60 12.88 20.27 4.26
C ASP A 60 11.85 19.46 3.46
N CYS A 61 11.05 20.13 2.65
CA CYS A 61 10.12 19.50 1.73
C CYS A 61 10.73 19.43 0.34
N PHE A 62 10.73 18.23 -0.22
CA PHE A 62 11.13 17.92 -1.56
C PHE A 62 9.89 17.47 -2.32
N VAL A 63 9.74 17.95 -3.55
CA VAL A 63 8.71 17.43 -4.46
C VAL A 63 9.43 17.01 -5.71
N TYR A 64 9.23 15.77 -6.09
CA TYR A 64 9.80 15.23 -7.32
C TYR A 64 8.72 14.53 -8.12
N PHE A 65 9.03 14.37 -9.41
CA PHE A 65 8.19 13.65 -10.34
C PHE A 65 8.77 12.25 -10.49
N TYR A 66 7.92 11.26 -10.30
CA TYR A 66 8.10 10.00 -10.98
C TYR A 66 7.03 9.95 -12.07
N THR A 67 7.44 10.17 -13.31
CA THR A 67 6.66 9.66 -14.44
C THR A 67 6.92 8.17 -14.49
N TYR A 68 6.02 7.39 -13.89
CA TYR A 68 5.88 5.98 -14.24
C TYR A 68 5.28 5.93 -15.66
N ASP A 69 6.03 6.38 -16.67
CA ASP A 69 5.80 5.87 -18.01
C ASP A 69 6.43 4.47 -18.02
N ASP A 70 5.60 3.48 -18.32
CA ASP A 70 5.66 2.07 -17.91
C ASP A 70 6.99 1.28 -18.09
N ASP A 71 8.11 1.82 -18.60
CA ASP A 71 9.34 1.02 -18.78
C ASP A 71 10.67 1.77 -18.62
N GLU A 72 10.67 3.08 -18.38
CA GLU A 72 11.92 3.83 -18.21
C GLU A 72 11.80 4.81 -17.04
N VAL A 73 12.41 4.46 -15.90
CA VAL A 73 12.71 5.42 -14.83
C VAL A 73 13.73 6.40 -15.40
N GLU A 74 13.27 7.46 -16.07
CA GLU A 74 14.13 8.63 -16.29
C GLU A 74 14.51 9.14 -14.90
N ASP A 75 15.78 8.95 -14.55
CA ASP A 75 16.39 9.35 -13.28
C ASP A 75 15.90 10.76 -12.89
N GLY A 76 15.18 10.81 -11.77
CA GLY A 76 14.27 11.90 -11.43
C GLY A 76 14.93 13.26 -11.62
N ARG A 77 14.52 14.01 -12.64
CA ARG A 77 15.01 15.39 -12.81
C ARG A 77 14.53 16.17 -11.59
N ASN A 78 15.48 16.54 -10.72
CA ASN A 78 15.26 17.51 -9.66
C ASN A 78 14.76 18.80 -10.30
N LEU A 79 13.44 19.02 -10.25
CA LEU A 79 12.86 20.20 -10.82
C LEU A 79 13.13 21.37 -9.89
N SER A 80 13.69 22.44 -10.45
CA SER A 80 13.96 23.64 -9.69
C SER A 80 12.66 24.19 -9.08
N TYR A 81 12.78 24.90 -7.96
CA TYR A 81 11.71 25.66 -7.31
C TYR A 81 10.85 26.51 -8.26
N GLN A 82 11.46 27.02 -9.32
CA GLN A 82 10.77 27.78 -10.36
C GLN A 82 9.74 26.92 -11.10
N TYR A 83 9.97 25.63 -11.29
CA TYR A 83 9.02 24.74 -11.97
C TYR A 83 7.80 24.45 -11.11
N ILE A 84 7.92 24.34 -9.78
CA ILE A 84 6.76 24.02 -8.93
C ILE A 84 5.92 25.26 -8.61
N THR A 85 6.55 26.41 -8.42
CA THR A 85 5.81 27.68 -8.41
C THR A 85 5.09 27.90 -9.74
N HIS A 86 5.74 27.55 -10.86
CA HIS A 86 5.10 27.54 -12.18
C HIS A 86 3.97 26.50 -12.30
N VAL A 87 4.10 25.29 -11.73
CA VAL A 87 3.04 24.26 -11.69
C VAL A 87 1.85 24.70 -10.82
N ALA A 88 2.14 25.25 -9.64
CA ALA A 88 1.13 25.75 -8.71
C ALA A 88 0.35 26.94 -9.29
N ASP A 89 0.97 27.68 -10.21
CA ASP A 89 0.36 28.78 -10.97
C ASP A 89 -0.30 28.33 -12.28
N LEU A 90 0.19 27.26 -12.94
CA LEU A 90 -0.30 26.86 -14.26
C LEU A 90 -1.51 25.93 -14.22
N ASP A 91 -1.61 24.98 -13.27
CA ASP A 91 -2.76 24.07 -13.29
C ASP A 91 -3.05 23.30 -11.99
N ARG A 92 -3.44 24.04 -10.93
CA ARG A 92 -3.99 23.42 -9.69
C ARG A 92 -5.08 22.39 -9.96
N ARG A 93 -5.77 22.48 -11.09
CA ARG A 93 -6.84 21.55 -11.45
C ARG A 93 -6.29 20.15 -11.74
N PHE A 94 -5.10 20.02 -12.31
CA PHE A 94 -4.57 18.72 -12.74
C PHE A 94 -3.38 18.21 -11.93
N SER A 95 -2.74 19.05 -11.13
CA SER A 95 -1.65 18.62 -10.24
C SER A 95 -2.16 17.82 -9.03
N ARG A 96 -1.55 16.67 -8.75
CA ARG A 96 -1.98 15.72 -7.73
C ARG A 96 -0.83 15.08 -6.95
N ILE A 97 -0.86 15.10 -5.63
CA ILE A 97 0.07 14.34 -4.79
C ILE A 97 -0.46 12.89 -4.70
N ARG A 98 0.35 11.95 -5.19
CA ARG A 98 0.09 10.51 -5.15
C ARG A 98 0.76 9.84 -3.97
N GLU A 99 1.87 10.37 -3.50
CA GLU A 99 2.65 9.76 -2.44
C GLU A 99 3.24 10.81 -1.54
N ILE A 100 3.24 10.50 -0.24
CA ILE A 100 3.91 11.29 0.79
C ILE A 100 4.85 10.37 1.56
N ALA A 101 6.13 10.50 1.27
CA ALA A 101 7.19 9.86 2.00
C ALA A 101 7.73 10.81 3.09
N VAL A 102 7.92 10.30 4.29
CA VAL A 102 8.62 11.00 5.38
C VAL A 102 9.93 10.25 5.59
N CYS A 103 11.08 10.88 5.33
CA CYS A 103 12.36 10.18 5.28
C CYS A 103 13.44 10.87 6.11
N SER A 104 14.37 10.09 6.65
CA SER A 104 15.61 10.61 7.23
C SER A 104 16.60 11.07 6.13
N ASP A 105 17.49 12.02 6.46
CA ASP A 105 18.44 12.63 5.51
C ASP A 105 19.53 11.62 5.09
N THR A 106 19.35 10.95 3.95
CA THR A 106 20.34 10.00 3.40
C THR A 106 21.02 10.50 2.12
N GLU A 107 20.50 11.54 1.48
CA GLU A 107 21.02 12.03 0.21
C GLU A 107 21.10 13.56 0.13
N SER A 108 22.19 14.07 -0.44
CA SER A 108 22.44 15.49 -0.69
C SER A 108 21.55 16.06 -1.81
N ARG A 109 20.24 16.13 -1.59
CA ARG A 109 19.31 16.84 -2.47
C ARG A 109 19.09 18.25 -1.94
N THR A 110 18.88 19.21 -2.85
CA THR A 110 18.49 20.59 -2.49
C THR A 110 16.98 20.64 -2.26
N PRO A 111 16.52 21.09 -1.07
CA PRO A 111 15.10 21.17 -0.77
C PRO A 111 14.38 22.12 -1.70
N LEU A 112 13.13 21.79 -2.02
CA LEU A 112 12.25 22.68 -2.76
C LEU A 112 11.83 23.84 -1.86
N LEU A 113 11.38 23.48 -0.66
CA LEU A 113 10.89 24.39 0.35
C LEU A 113 11.54 23.97 1.66
N THR A 114 12.07 24.93 2.38
CA THR A 114 12.53 24.72 3.75
C THR A 114 11.58 25.47 4.66
N PHE A 115 10.98 24.73 5.59
CA PHE A 115 10.12 25.25 6.62
C PHE A 115 10.79 25.05 7.97
N ARG A 116 10.46 25.91 8.93
CA ARG A 116 10.82 25.60 10.32
C ARG A 116 9.93 24.45 10.80
N GLN A 117 10.43 23.65 11.74
CA GLN A 117 9.67 22.51 12.26
C GLN A 117 8.29 22.89 12.82
N ASP A 118 8.17 24.08 13.43
CA ASP A 118 6.91 24.64 13.93
C ASP A 118 5.93 25.07 12.82
N GLU A 119 6.30 24.92 11.54
CA GLU A 119 5.51 25.33 10.38
C GLU A 119 4.94 24.15 9.58
N MET A 120 5.05 22.91 10.07
CA MET A 120 4.50 21.71 9.43
C MET A 120 3.02 21.86 9.03
N GLU A 121 2.21 22.50 9.88
CA GLU A 121 0.80 22.74 9.57
C GLU A 121 0.61 23.61 8.31
N LYS A 122 1.51 24.58 8.07
CA LYS A 122 1.47 25.41 6.86
C LYS A 122 1.80 24.60 5.62
N VAL A 123 2.74 23.66 5.74
CA VAL A 123 3.09 22.73 4.67
C VAL A 123 1.87 21.90 4.29
N LEU A 124 1.22 21.27 5.26
CA LEU A 124 0.02 20.47 5.02
C LEU A 124 -1.14 21.29 4.45
N LYS A 125 -1.36 22.50 4.99
CA LYS A 125 -2.33 23.46 4.43
C LYS A 125 -2.06 23.79 2.96
N PHE A 126 -0.80 23.94 2.59
CA PHE A 126 -0.41 24.15 1.20
C PHE A 126 -0.67 22.92 0.32
N MET A 127 -0.54 21.71 0.89
CA MET A 127 -0.61 20.45 0.14
C MET A 127 -2.03 19.88 -0.01
N PHE A 128 -2.94 20.15 0.92
CA PHE A 128 -4.32 19.62 0.87
C PHE A 128 -5.03 19.79 -0.49
N PRO A 129 -4.93 20.93 -1.19
CA PRO A 129 -5.59 21.10 -2.48
C PRO A 129 -5.09 20.13 -3.57
N PHE A 130 -3.87 19.61 -3.43
CA PHE A 130 -3.26 18.70 -4.38
C PHE A 130 -3.46 17.23 -3.99
N TYR A 131 -3.92 16.94 -2.78
CA TYR A 131 -4.08 15.57 -2.30
C TYR A 131 -5.23 14.83 -2.99
N VAL A 132 -4.93 13.67 -3.58
CA VAL A 132 -5.96 12.78 -4.15
C VAL A 132 -6.55 11.93 -3.04
N TYR A 133 -7.84 12.12 -2.79
CA TYR A 133 -8.55 11.29 -1.82
C TYR A 133 -8.60 9.84 -2.30
N GLY A 134 -8.11 8.90 -1.51
CA GLY A 134 -8.19 7.47 -1.82
C GLY A 134 -7.27 6.99 -2.95
N ASN A 135 -6.19 7.71 -3.23
CA ASN A 135 -5.11 7.22 -4.09
C ASN A 135 -3.74 7.74 -3.63
N ALA A 136 -3.66 8.11 -2.35
CA ALA A 136 -2.44 8.63 -1.78
C ALA A 136 -1.79 7.58 -0.88
N ASN A 137 -0.52 7.34 -1.13
CA ASN A 137 0.30 6.46 -0.31
C ASN A 137 1.06 7.28 0.72
N HIS A 138 1.17 6.76 1.93
CA HIS A 138 2.05 7.29 2.96
C HIS A 138 3.13 6.26 3.28
N TYR A 139 4.38 6.70 3.23
CA TYR A 139 5.53 5.90 3.64
C TYR A 139 6.31 6.63 4.72
N SER A 140 6.38 6.08 5.92
CA SER A 140 7.38 6.48 6.91
C SER A 140 8.65 5.67 6.68
N LEU A 141 9.76 6.38 6.52
CA LEU A 141 11.09 5.84 6.33
C LEU A 141 12.03 6.46 7.37
N PHE A 142 11.86 6.08 8.64
CA PHE A 142 12.90 6.19 9.67
C PHE A 142 13.03 7.54 10.42
N GLU A 143 11.97 8.35 10.56
CA GLU A 143 12.03 9.54 11.43
C GLU A 143 10.73 9.75 12.27
N PRO A 144 10.61 9.09 13.44
CA PRO A 144 9.39 9.07 14.25
C PRO A 144 8.87 10.45 14.67
N LEU A 145 9.76 11.42 14.89
CA LEU A 145 9.38 12.75 15.35
C LEU A 145 8.63 13.55 14.26
N ILE A 146 9.14 13.54 13.02
CA ILE A 146 8.43 14.19 11.91
C ILE A 146 7.17 13.43 11.62
N GLU A 147 7.26 12.10 11.54
CA GLU A 147 6.09 11.26 11.26
C GLU A 147 4.97 11.64 12.22
N THR A 148 5.22 11.66 13.52
CA THR A 148 4.25 12.07 14.53
C THR A 148 3.64 13.45 14.25
N GLN A 149 4.46 14.48 13.99
CA GLN A 149 3.96 15.83 13.70
C GLN A 149 3.15 15.92 12.39
N PHE A 150 3.61 15.21 11.37
CA PHE A 150 2.93 15.11 10.07
C PHE A 150 1.57 14.44 10.26
N LEU A 151 1.58 13.29 10.92
CA LEU A 151 0.44 12.46 11.25
C LEU A 151 -0.60 13.21 12.08
N GLU A 152 -0.20 13.92 13.14
CA GLU A 152 -1.07 14.78 13.94
C GLU A 152 -1.78 15.85 13.09
N CYS A 153 -1.05 16.45 12.15
CA CYS A 153 -1.60 17.50 11.31
C CYS A 153 -2.49 16.95 10.17
N ALA A 154 -2.20 15.73 9.70
CA ALA A 154 -2.92 15.00 8.66
C ALA A 154 -4.17 14.27 9.19
N PHE A 155 -4.21 13.95 10.49
CA PHE A 155 -5.29 13.23 11.17
C PHE A 155 -6.65 13.84 10.90
N GLY A 156 -7.64 13.01 10.56
CA GLY A 156 -9.00 13.42 10.19
C GLY A 156 -9.11 14.28 8.91
N LYS A 157 -8.01 14.55 8.21
CA LYS A 157 -7.99 15.39 6.99
C LYS A 157 -7.47 14.66 5.75
N MET A 158 -6.60 13.66 5.94
CA MET A 158 -6.01 12.83 4.89
C MET A 158 -6.33 11.37 5.16
N TYR A 159 -6.58 10.62 4.10
CA TYR A 159 -6.83 9.19 4.19
C TYR A 159 -6.07 8.43 3.12
N PHE A 160 -5.16 7.59 3.58
CA PHE A 160 -4.18 6.93 2.74
C PHE A 160 -4.63 5.53 2.34
N THR A 161 -4.37 5.17 1.08
CA THR A 161 -4.57 3.80 0.56
C THR A 161 -3.49 2.85 1.02
N ILE A 162 -2.29 3.38 1.27
CA ILE A 162 -1.15 2.67 1.81
C ILE A 162 -0.66 3.45 3.02
N LEU A 163 -0.56 2.79 4.16
CA LEU A 163 0.09 3.32 5.36
C LEU A 163 1.35 2.50 5.61
N ALA A 164 2.52 3.12 5.63
CA ALA A 164 3.70 2.54 6.27
C ALA A 164 4.07 3.39 7.47
N LEU A 165 4.01 2.80 8.67
CA LEU A 165 4.08 3.53 9.93
C LEU A 165 5.09 2.89 10.88
N ASP A 166 5.97 3.69 11.46
CA ASP A 166 6.75 3.27 12.63
C ASP A 166 5.89 3.44 13.90
N TYR A 167 6.18 2.67 14.95
CA TYR A 167 5.35 2.73 16.15
C TYR A 167 5.50 4.07 16.89
N SER A 168 4.37 4.75 17.06
CA SER A 168 4.14 5.82 18.03
C SER A 168 2.69 5.75 18.53
N ALA A 169 2.39 6.40 19.65
CA ALA A 169 1.02 6.43 20.17
C ALA A 169 0.05 7.12 19.18
N GLU A 170 0.54 8.13 18.48
CA GLU A 170 -0.19 8.85 17.45
C GLU A 170 -0.40 7.99 16.20
N ALA A 171 0.63 7.28 15.73
CA ALA A 171 0.53 6.34 14.61
C ALA A 171 -0.49 5.23 14.90
N GLU A 172 -0.51 4.71 16.13
CA GLU A 172 -1.51 3.73 16.56
C GLU A 172 -2.95 4.29 16.47
N ASN A 173 -3.18 5.51 16.93
CA ASN A 173 -4.49 6.15 16.84
C ASN A 173 -4.94 6.37 15.39
N ILE A 174 -4.02 6.78 14.52
CA ILE A 174 -4.27 6.98 13.09
C ILE A 174 -4.61 5.67 12.39
N LEU A 175 -3.85 4.62 12.68
CA LEU A 175 -4.09 3.31 12.12
C LEU A 175 -5.48 2.80 12.52
N LYS A 176 -5.84 2.91 13.80
CA LYS A 176 -7.19 2.56 14.28
C LYS A 176 -8.28 3.37 13.57
N GLU A 177 -8.10 4.68 13.44
CA GLU A 177 -9.05 5.54 12.73
C GLU A 177 -9.21 5.12 11.26
N HIS A 178 -8.11 4.82 10.57
CA HIS A 178 -8.14 4.38 9.17
C HIS A 178 -8.81 3.01 9.01
N ILE A 179 -8.49 2.05 9.87
CA ILE A 179 -9.14 0.72 9.87
C ILE A 179 -10.64 0.84 10.12
N ASP A 180 -11.06 1.77 10.99
CA ASP A 180 -12.46 1.88 11.40
C ASP A 180 -13.30 2.73 10.44
N ASN A 181 -12.70 3.74 9.79
CA ASN A 181 -13.44 4.76 9.05
C ASN A 181 -13.06 4.85 7.56
N PHE A 182 -11.94 4.26 7.14
CA PHE A 182 -11.45 4.42 5.78
C PHE A 182 -11.52 3.11 4.98
N PRO A 183 -12.59 2.91 4.20
CA PRO A 183 -12.77 1.66 3.48
C PRO A 183 -11.70 1.47 2.39
N TYR A 184 -11.00 2.50 1.95
CA TYR A 184 -10.01 2.39 0.86
C TYR A 184 -8.59 2.11 1.35
N LEU A 185 -8.38 1.87 2.64
CA LEU A 185 -7.10 1.36 3.13
C LEU A 185 -6.88 -0.02 2.50
N HIS A 186 -5.80 -0.16 1.74
CA HIS A 186 -5.46 -1.37 0.99
C HIS A 186 -4.22 -2.04 1.56
N VAL A 187 -3.22 -1.24 1.94
CA VAL A 187 -1.96 -1.74 2.50
C VAL A 187 -1.66 -1.04 3.82
N VAL A 188 -1.28 -1.85 4.80
CA VAL A 188 -0.72 -1.38 6.06
C VAL A 188 0.61 -2.09 6.23
N HIS A 189 1.68 -1.32 6.30
CA HIS A 189 3.02 -1.71 6.71
C HIS A 189 3.27 -1.12 8.10
N LEU A 190 3.70 -1.98 9.01
CA LEU A 190 4.05 -1.59 10.37
C LEU A 190 5.56 -1.77 10.50
N GLY A 191 6.28 -0.75 10.97
CA GLY A 191 7.69 -0.86 11.29
C GLY A 191 7.94 -1.79 12.47
N GLU A 192 9.14 -1.73 13.02
CA GLU A 192 9.48 -2.52 14.20
C GLU A 192 8.76 -1.99 15.46
N SER A 193 8.66 -2.84 16.48
CA SER A 193 8.29 -2.46 17.86
C SER A 193 6.82 -2.06 18.10
N TRP A 194 5.89 -2.49 17.24
CA TRP A 194 4.46 -2.34 17.53
C TRP A 194 4.02 -3.26 18.69
N PRO A 195 3.22 -2.76 19.64
CA PRO A 195 2.72 -3.56 20.75
C PRO A 195 1.62 -4.54 20.31
N ASP A 196 1.51 -5.68 21.00
CA ASP A 196 0.47 -6.70 20.78
C ASP A 196 -0.97 -6.14 20.87
N THR A 197 -1.15 -4.98 21.50
CA THR A 197 -2.43 -4.28 21.58
C THR A 197 -2.99 -3.89 20.21
N ILE A 198 -2.17 -3.84 19.16
CA ILE A 198 -2.63 -3.57 17.79
C ILE A 198 -3.24 -4.80 17.10
N LEU A 199 -2.93 -6.01 17.56
CA LEU A 199 -3.33 -7.26 16.91
C LEU A 199 -4.84 -7.38 16.73
N PRO A 200 -5.71 -7.06 17.71
CA PRO A 200 -7.15 -7.11 17.51
C PRO A 200 -7.65 -6.16 16.40
N HIS A 201 -7.04 -4.99 16.25
CA HIS A 201 -7.39 -4.03 15.20
C HIS A 201 -6.93 -4.52 13.83
N MET A 202 -5.75 -5.12 13.76
CA MET A 202 -5.27 -5.66 12.51
C MET A 202 -6.02 -6.93 12.07
N LYS A 203 -6.41 -7.79 13.02
CA LYS A 203 -7.37 -8.87 12.76
C LYS A 203 -8.68 -8.31 12.24
N LYS A 204 -9.23 -7.26 12.88
CA LYS A 204 -10.42 -6.56 12.37
C LYS A 204 -10.20 -6.06 10.95
N TYR A 205 -9.04 -5.48 10.62
CA TYR A 205 -8.71 -5.00 9.27
C TYR A 205 -8.70 -6.15 8.24
N VAL A 206 -8.02 -7.26 8.54
CA VAL A 206 -8.01 -8.45 7.67
C VAL A 206 -9.39 -9.08 7.54
N PHE A 207 -10.17 -9.06 8.63
CA PHE A 207 -11.48 -9.71 8.69
C PHE A 207 -12.62 -8.83 8.18
N GLN A 208 -12.36 -7.56 7.84
CA GLN A 208 -13.36 -6.66 7.28
C GLN A 208 -13.75 -7.12 5.88
N LYS A 209 -14.96 -7.69 5.81
CA LYS A 209 -15.55 -8.24 4.60
C LYS A 209 -15.79 -7.12 3.59
N GLU A 210 -15.08 -7.14 2.44
CA GLU A 210 -15.52 -6.63 1.12
C GLU A 210 -14.38 -6.37 0.11
N LYS A 211 -13.10 -6.60 0.43
CA LYS A 211 -11.98 -6.15 -0.43
C LYS A 211 -10.87 -7.18 -0.62
N SER A 212 -10.27 -7.18 -1.81
CA SER A 212 -8.88 -7.60 -1.99
C SER A 212 -8.04 -6.62 -1.19
N LEU A 213 -7.30 -7.14 -0.21
CA LEU A 213 -6.68 -6.36 0.84
C LEU A 213 -5.26 -6.87 1.01
N THR A 214 -4.25 -6.15 0.56
CA THR A 214 -2.86 -6.58 0.80
C THR A 214 -2.41 -6.06 2.16
N ALA A 215 -2.68 -6.80 3.24
CA ALA A 215 -2.27 -6.40 4.59
C ALA A 215 -0.81 -6.79 4.90
N ARG A 216 0.19 -6.03 4.44
CA ARG A 216 1.59 -6.35 4.79
C ARG A 216 1.96 -5.90 6.20
N PHE A 217 1.48 -6.58 7.23
CA PHE A 217 1.96 -6.35 8.60
C PHE A 217 3.49 -6.46 8.57
N GLY A 218 4.20 -5.40 8.88
CA GLY A 218 5.64 -5.53 9.03
C GLY A 218 5.88 -6.03 10.44
N LEU A 219 6.74 -7.05 10.54
CA LEU A 219 7.42 -7.51 11.74
C LEU A 219 6.58 -7.65 13.03
N LEU A 220 5.27 -7.86 12.93
CA LEU A 220 4.46 -8.24 14.09
C LEU A 220 4.86 -9.65 14.51
N MET A 221 5.10 -9.85 15.79
CA MET A 221 5.24 -11.18 16.34
C MET A 221 3.85 -11.80 16.42
N LEU A 222 3.59 -12.81 15.59
CA LEU A 222 2.36 -13.60 15.68
C LEU A 222 2.67 -14.94 16.33
N SER A 223 1.85 -15.31 17.31
CA SER A 223 1.88 -16.66 17.87
C SER A 223 1.23 -17.66 16.93
N GLY A 224 1.57 -18.95 17.08
CA GLY A 224 0.99 -20.03 16.27
C GLY A 224 -0.54 -20.04 16.30
N ASP A 225 -1.14 -19.81 17.47
CA ASP A 225 -2.60 -19.78 17.66
C ASP A 225 -3.25 -18.62 16.89
N GLU A 226 -2.57 -17.48 16.76
CA GLU A 226 -3.10 -16.32 16.02
C GLU A 226 -3.01 -16.52 14.51
N ILE A 227 -1.96 -17.17 14.02
CA ILE A 227 -1.85 -17.52 12.62
C ILE A 227 -2.91 -18.58 12.27
N GLU A 228 -3.13 -19.57 13.15
CA GLU A 228 -4.19 -20.56 13.00
C GLU A 228 -5.57 -19.88 12.90
N GLU A 229 -5.86 -18.91 13.77
CA GLU A 229 -7.10 -18.13 13.70
C GLU A 229 -7.27 -17.39 12.36
N ILE A 230 -6.21 -16.75 11.85
CA ILE A 230 -6.24 -16.05 10.54
C ILE A 230 -6.47 -17.04 9.40
N VAL A 231 -5.82 -18.20 9.44
CA VAL A 231 -5.99 -19.26 8.44
C VAL A 231 -7.42 -19.81 8.46
N GLU A 232 -7.97 -20.10 9.64
CA GLU A 232 -9.36 -20.57 9.78
C GLU A 232 -10.37 -19.51 9.31
N PHE A 233 -10.16 -18.23 9.65
CA PHE A 233 -10.98 -17.15 9.12
C PHE A 233 -10.96 -17.13 7.58
N TRP A 234 -9.78 -17.23 6.97
CA TRP A 234 -9.67 -17.24 5.53
C TRP A 234 -10.36 -18.47 4.91
N LYS A 235 -10.24 -19.65 5.53
CA LYS A 235 -10.97 -20.87 5.11
C LYS A 235 -12.48 -20.68 5.12
N GLU A 236 -13.02 -19.99 6.12
CA GLU A 236 -14.44 -19.66 6.15
C GLU A 236 -14.84 -18.64 5.09
N ASN A 237 -13.86 -17.94 4.50
CA ASN A 237 -14.08 -16.81 3.60
C ASN A 237 -13.09 -16.80 2.42
N TYR A 238 -13.02 -17.89 1.66
CA TYR A 238 -12.13 -18.11 0.50
C TYR A 238 -12.14 -17.04 -0.61
N GLU A 239 -13.00 -16.03 -0.52
CA GLU A 239 -13.06 -14.91 -1.45
C GLU A 239 -11.99 -13.85 -1.19
N TYR A 240 -11.39 -13.83 0.00
CA TYR A 240 -10.36 -12.85 0.33
C TYR A 240 -9.00 -13.26 -0.20
N GLN A 241 -8.33 -12.28 -0.80
CA GLN A 241 -6.92 -12.35 -1.14
C GLN A 241 -6.20 -11.33 -0.28
N PHE A 242 -5.20 -11.79 0.47
CA PHE A 242 -4.35 -10.93 1.27
C PHE A 242 -2.96 -11.54 1.45
N THR A 243 -1.96 -10.68 1.57
CA THR A 243 -0.62 -11.05 2.02
C THR A 243 -0.52 -10.66 3.48
N LEU A 244 0.12 -11.47 4.30
CA LEU A 244 0.45 -11.23 5.70
C LEU A 244 1.95 -11.44 5.86
N SER A 245 2.71 -10.43 6.27
CA SER A 245 4.11 -10.62 6.69
C SER A 245 4.19 -10.61 8.22
N TYR A 246 5.07 -11.37 8.84
CA TYR A 246 5.19 -11.43 10.30
C TYR A 246 6.55 -11.99 10.71
N ILE A 247 6.95 -11.77 11.97
CA ILE A 247 8.05 -12.51 12.58
C ILE A 247 7.43 -13.68 13.36
N PRO A 248 7.73 -14.94 13.06
CA PRO A 248 7.27 -16.04 13.89
C PRO A 248 7.90 -15.93 15.28
N HIS A 249 7.12 -16.21 16.33
CA HIS A 249 7.72 -16.35 17.66
C HIS A 249 8.76 -17.50 17.62
N PRO A 250 9.96 -17.36 18.24
CA PRO A 250 11.03 -18.36 18.14
C PRO A 250 10.61 -19.78 18.54
N ASP A 251 9.71 -19.88 19.53
CA ASP A 251 9.18 -21.17 20.00
C ASP A 251 8.07 -21.74 19.09
N ASP A 252 7.48 -20.92 18.23
CA ASP A 252 6.33 -21.29 17.41
C ASP A 252 6.69 -21.67 15.99
N GLU A 253 7.89 -21.38 15.48
CA GLU A 253 8.25 -21.70 14.09
C GLU A 253 8.07 -23.19 13.78
N GLN A 254 8.66 -24.06 14.61
CA GLN A 254 8.50 -25.51 14.45
C GLN A 254 7.05 -25.95 14.65
N ARG A 255 6.35 -25.39 15.64
CA ARG A 255 4.96 -25.73 15.94
C ARG A 255 4.04 -25.37 14.78
N PHE A 256 4.22 -24.17 14.22
CA PHE A 256 3.50 -23.66 13.07
C PHE A 256 3.70 -24.58 11.87
N PHE A 257 4.94 -24.92 11.52
CA PHE A 257 5.20 -25.89 10.45
C PHE A 257 4.48 -27.20 10.71
N HIS A 258 4.59 -27.78 11.92
CA HIS A 258 3.91 -29.03 12.24
C HIS A 258 2.38 -28.96 12.15
N GLN A 259 1.77 -27.84 12.56
CA GLN A 259 0.33 -27.61 12.45
C GLN A 259 -0.10 -27.37 11.00
N MET A 260 0.79 -26.83 10.16
CA MET A 260 0.54 -26.53 8.77
C MET A 260 0.80 -27.72 7.83
N ILE A 261 1.66 -28.67 8.21
CA ILE A 261 1.96 -29.91 7.46
C ILE A 261 0.71 -30.60 6.89
N PRO A 262 -0.39 -30.83 7.65
CA PRO A 262 -1.58 -31.49 7.11
C PRO A 262 -2.23 -30.75 5.93
N TYR A 263 -1.94 -29.46 5.77
CA TYR A 263 -2.47 -28.60 4.73
C TYR A 263 -1.47 -28.39 3.58
N ILE A 264 -0.19 -28.70 3.78
CA ILE A 264 0.85 -28.63 2.75
C ILE A 264 0.67 -29.85 1.85
N SER A 265 0.30 -29.65 0.59
CA SER A 265 0.42 -30.73 -0.39
C SER A 265 1.89 -30.84 -0.72
N GLU A 266 2.53 -31.96 -0.33
CA GLU A 266 3.94 -32.25 -0.61
C GLU A 266 4.22 -32.30 -2.12
N GLU A 267 4.38 -31.14 -2.75
CA GLU A 267 5.29 -30.98 -3.88
C GLU A 267 6.44 -30.11 -3.37
N HIS A 268 7.41 -30.77 -2.73
CA HIS A 268 8.71 -30.17 -2.46
C HIS A 268 9.46 -30.10 -3.79
N ASP A 269 9.61 -28.89 -4.32
CA ASP A 269 10.49 -28.62 -5.46
C ASP A 269 11.69 -27.84 -4.92
N GLU A 270 12.78 -28.57 -4.62
CA GLU A 270 14.10 -27.97 -4.46
C GLU A 270 14.64 -27.69 -5.87
N GLU A 271 14.21 -26.61 -6.54
CA GLU A 271 14.74 -26.25 -7.87
C GLU A 271 15.30 -24.82 -7.97
N ASP A 272 16.42 -24.77 -8.71
CA ASP A 272 17.44 -23.73 -8.88
C ASP A 272 16.94 -22.31 -9.20
N ASP A 273 17.52 -21.33 -8.47
CA ASP A 273 18.04 -19.97 -8.77
C ASP A 273 17.63 -19.17 -10.05
N GLU A 274 16.75 -19.62 -10.96
CA GLU A 274 16.55 -18.97 -12.27
C GLU A 274 15.50 -17.84 -12.31
N ILE A 275 14.60 -17.73 -11.32
CA ILE A 275 13.61 -16.65 -11.28
C ILE A 275 13.92 -15.73 -10.11
N GLY A 276 15.03 -14.97 -10.15
CA GLY A 276 15.32 -13.71 -9.41
C GLY A 276 14.83 -13.47 -7.97
N TYR A 277 14.29 -14.49 -7.31
CA TYR A 277 13.82 -14.59 -5.96
C TYR A 277 14.87 -15.48 -5.32
N GLU A 278 15.68 -14.86 -4.47
CA GLU A 278 16.72 -15.51 -3.67
C GLU A 278 16.07 -16.55 -2.72
N LYS A 279 16.89 -17.39 -2.09
CA LYS A 279 16.55 -18.72 -1.53
C LYS A 279 15.43 -18.74 -0.49
N GLY A 280 14.18 -18.66 -0.93
CA GLY A 280 12.99 -18.88 -0.09
C GLY A 280 12.39 -20.27 -0.25
N THR A 281 12.13 -20.98 0.85
CA THR A 281 11.30 -22.19 0.81
C THR A 281 9.85 -21.81 0.64
N HIS A 282 9.26 -22.22 -0.48
CA HIS A 282 7.84 -21.99 -0.78
C HIS A 282 7.05 -23.22 -0.30
N TYR A 283 6.11 -23.02 0.62
CA TYR A 283 5.13 -24.06 0.93
C TYR A 283 3.77 -23.66 0.37
N LEU A 284 3.20 -24.53 -0.47
CA LEU A 284 1.86 -24.36 -0.99
C LEU A 284 0.88 -25.16 -0.15
N LEU A 285 -0.05 -24.45 0.49
CA LEU A 285 -1.15 -25.11 1.19
C LEU A 285 -2.34 -25.22 0.24
N ASN A 286 -2.58 -26.42 -0.28
CA ASN A 286 -3.72 -26.70 -1.14
C ASN A 286 -4.95 -26.99 -0.28
N VAL A 287 -5.66 -25.93 0.11
CA VAL A 287 -6.74 -26.07 1.07
C VAL A 287 -8.04 -26.60 0.46
N GLN A 288 -8.22 -26.47 -0.87
CA GLN A 288 -9.22 -27.19 -1.70
C GLN A 288 -9.30 -26.55 -3.11
N ARG A 289 -8.90 -27.29 -4.15
CA ARG A 289 -9.17 -27.16 -5.62
C ARG A 289 -9.02 -25.81 -6.34
N LYS A 290 -8.92 -24.65 -5.68
CA LYS A 290 -8.74 -23.30 -6.28
C LYS A 290 -8.13 -22.26 -5.33
N HIS A 291 -7.71 -22.65 -4.14
CA HIS A 291 -7.18 -21.72 -3.14
C HIS A 291 -5.79 -22.16 -2.74
N VAL A 292 -4.91 -21.19 -2.60
CA VAL A 292 -3.49 -21.37 -2.34
C VAL A 292 -3.12 -20.45 -1.22
N VAL A 293 -2.44 -20.99 -0.21
CA VAL A 293 -1.62 -20.17 0.66
C VAL A 293 -0.17 -20.44 0.29
N VAL A 294 0.58 -19.40 -0.07
CA VAL A 294 2.03 -19.47 -0.27
C VAL A 294 2.70 -18.97 0.99
N HIS A 295 3.46 -19.82 1.62
CA HIS A 295 4.38 -19.43 2.68
C HIS A 295 5.75 -19.14 2.08
N LEU A 296 6.20 -17.90 2.17
CA LEU A 296 7.53 -17.45 1.77
C LEU A 296 8.35 -17.17 3.03
N ILE A 297 9.57 -17.67 3.08
CA ILE A 297 10.57 -17.28 4.09
C ILE A 297 11.49 -16.29 3.39
N ALA A 298 11.60 -15.06 3.89
CA ALA A 298 12.50 -14.07 3.33
C ALA A 298 13.95 -14.34 3.76
N ASP A 299 14.91 -13.98 2.90
CA ASP A 299 16.36 -14.19 3.15
C ASP A 299 16.93 -13.41 4.34
N ASP A 300 16.17 -12.46 4.92
CA ASP A 300 16.58 -11.77 6.14
C ASP A 300 16.44 -12.63 7.42
N GLU A 301 16.06 -13.91 7.27
CA GLU A 301 15.87 -14.95 8.30
C GLU A 301 14.90 -14.57 9.44
N LYS A 302 14.24 -13.43 9.34
CA LYS A 302 13.40 -12.90 10.43
C LYS A 302 11.95 -12.75 10.03
N SER A 303 11.68 -12.55 8.74
CA SER A 303 10.31 -12.35 8.28
C SER A 303 9.79 -13.54 7.48
N THR A 304 8.57 -13.92 7.82
CA THR A 304 7.74 -14.88 7.10
C THR A 304 6.63 -14.12 6.38
N VAL A 305 6.24 -14.58 5.20
CA VAL A 305 5.11 -14.06 4.44
C VAL A 305 4.13 -15.19 4.14
N LEU A 306 2.86 -14.98 4.44
CA LEU A 306 1.73 -15.81 4.05
C LEU A 306 0.90 -15.07 3.00
N GLU A 307 0.87 -15.59 1.77
CA GLU A 307 0.03 -15.06 0.69
C GLU A 307 -1.20 -15.94 0.52
N PHE A 308 -2.34 -15.43 0.93
CA PHE A 308 -3.64 -16.07 0.74
C PHE A 308 -4.19 -15.66 -0.63
N MET A 309 -4.22 -16.59 -1.57
CA MET A 309 -4.62 -16.34 -2.94
C MET A 309 -5.75 -17.27 -3.39
N ARG A 310 -6.52 -16.78 -4.36
CA ARG A 310 -7.58 -17.53 -5.04
C ARG A 310 -7.32 -17.58 -6.53
N CYS A 311 -7.42 -18.78 -7.11
CA CYS A 311 -7.39 -18.97 -8.55
C CYS A 311 -8.69 -18.42 -9.16
N CYS A 312 -8.56 -17.40 -10.00
CA CYS A 312 -9.68 -16.81 -10.73
C CYS A 312 -9.79 -17.27 -12.18
N CYS A 313 -9.03 -18.28 -12.63
CA CYS A 313 -9.15 -18.79 -14.02
C CYS A 313 -10.53 -19.39 -14.38
N ALA A 314 -11.40 -19.63 -13.39
CA ALA A 314 -12.78 -20.07 -13.63
C ALA A 314 -13.79 -18.91 -13.65
N THR A 315 -13.40 -17.72 -13.19
CA THR A 315 -14.14 -16.49 -13.44
C THR A 315 -13.58 -15.91 -14.75
N ASP A 316 -14.37 -15.17 -15.53
CA ASP A 316 -13.90 -14.54 -16.79
C ASP A 316 -12.89 -13.39 -16.54
N GLU A 317 -12.09 -13.49 -15.48
CA GLU A 317 -11.03 -12.56 -15.14
C GLU A 317 -9.85 -12.77 -16.08
N GLU A 318 -9.45 -11.69 -16.75
CA GLU A 318 -8.42 -11.74 -17.80
C GLU A 318 -7.03 -12.11 -17.25
N LYS A 319 -6.80 -12.01 -15.94
CA LYS A 319 -5.52 -12.30 -15.29
C LYS A 319 -5.71 -13.05 -13.98
N CYS A 320 -5.09 -14.22 -13.88
CA CYS A 320 -5.02 -15.01 -12.64
C CYS A 320 -3.63 -14.83 -12.03
N GLU A 321 -3.55 -14.13 -10.91
CA GLU A 321 -2.29 -13.83 -10.21
C GLU A 321 -1.53 -15.11 -9.85
N ILE A 322 -2.21 -16.17 -9.40
CA ILE A 322 -1.58 -17.47 -9.15
C ILE A 322 -0.95 -18.04 -10.43
N LYS A 323 -1.60 -17.88 -11.58
CA LYS A 323 -1.04 -18.36 -12.85
C LYS A 323 0.19 -17.55 -13.29
N GLU A 324 0.20 -16.25 -12.98
CA GLU A 324 1.27 -15.32 -13.37
C GLU A 324 2.49 -15.44 -12.45
N MET A 325 2.27 -15.39 -11.13
CA MET A 325 3.34 -15.45 -10.13
C MET A 325 3.79 -16.87 -9.84
N TYR A 326 2.87 -17.83 -9.90
CA TYR A 326 3.05 -19.20 -9.43
C TYR A 326 2.59 -20.26 -10.46
N PRO A 327 3.03 -20.18 -11.74
CA PRO A 327 2.49 -21.01 -12.83
C PRO A 327 2.63 -22.51 -12.60
N LYS A 328 3.69 -22.96 -11.91
CA LYS A 328 3.91 -24.37 -11.54
C LYS A 328 2.76 -24.89 -10.65
N PHE A 329 2.28 -24.05 -9.73
CA PHE A 329 1.26 -24.40 -8.74
C PHE A 329 -0.19 -24.16 -9.22
N HIS A 330 -0.37 -23.61 -10.42
CA HIS A 330 -1.68 -23.36 -11.01
C HIS A 330 -2.32 -24.62 -11.65
N ARG A 331 -1.73 -25.82 -11.50
CA ARG A 331 -2.21 -27.07 -12.12
C ARG A 331 -3.35 -27.71 -11.30
N PHE A 332 -4.52 -27.05 -11.24
CA PHE A 332 -5.73 -27.56 -10.56
C PHE A 332 -6.58 -28.53 -11.39
#